data_AF-A0A239NC47-F1
#
_entry.id   AF-A0A239NC47-F1
#
_cell.length_a   1.000
_cell.length_b   1.000
_cell.length_c   1.000
_cell.angle_alpha   90.00
_cell.angle_beta   90.00
_cell.angle_gamma   90.00
#
_symmetry.space_group_name_H-M   'P 1'
#
loop_
_entity.id
_entity.type
_entity.pdbx_description
1 polymer ?
#
loop_
_entity_poly.entity_id
_entity_poly.type
_entity_poly.pdbx_seq_one_letter_code
_entity_poly.pdbx_strand_id
1 'polypeptide(L)' 'MIAISTQVQAPDDFQRVAFDIRHGNRRIACTLTTKFPTKDQAKRYFHANRPLIEKLAREQMELVAANDGEIKLVMI' A
#
# COMPACT_ATOMS: atom_id res chain seq x y z
N MET A 1 -8.79 31.89 11.99
CA MET A 1 -8.24 30.53 12.18
C MET A 1 -7.98 29.95 10.81
N ILE A 2 -6.72 29.78 10.41
CA ILE A 2 -6.37 29.24 9.09
C ILE A 2 -5.94 27.78 9.32
N ALA A 3 -6.78 26.84 8.90
CA ALA A 3 -6.43 25.42 8.89
C ALA A 3 -5.82 25.07 7.53
N ILE A 4 -4.50 25.17 7.42
CA ILE A 4 -3.77 24.62 6.29
C ILE A 4 -3.53 23.15 6.63
N SER A 5 -4.49 22.29 6.27
CA SER A 5 -4.22 20.85 6.18
C SER A 5 -3.29 20.66 5.00
N THR A 6 -1.99 20.63 5.27
CA THR A 6 -0.96 20.28 4.30
C THR A 6 -1.15 18.81 3.92
N GLN A 7 -2.07 18.56 3.01
CA GLN A 7 -2.08 17.32 2.25
C GLN A 7 -0.76 17.32 1.49
N VAL A 8 0.20 16.53 1.98
CA VAL A 8 1.45 16.26 1.29
C VAL A 8 1.05 15.65 -0.05
N GLN A 9 1.04 16.50 -1.08
CA GLN A 9 0.91 16.10 -2.47
C GLN A 9 2.04 15.12 -2.74
N ALA A 10 1.68 13.85 -2.81
CA ALA A 10 2.55 12.89 -3.47
C ALA A 10 2.70 13.34 -4.92
N PRO A 11 3.91 13.24 -5.50
CA PRO A 11 4.13 13.61 -6.88
C PRO A 11 3.12 12.89 -7.78
N ASP A 12 2.50 13.70 -8.64
CA ASP A 12 1.19 13.60 -9.27
C ASP A 12 0.79 12.33 -10.06
N ASP A 13 1.57 11.25 -10.07
CA ASP A 13 1.34 10.13 -11.01
C ASP A 13 1.09 8.76 -10.35
N PHE A 14 1.29 8.63 -9.03
CA PHE A 14 1.18 7.34 -8.36
C PHE A 14 -0.16 7.14 -7.64
N GLN A 15 -0.84 6.05 -7.98
CA GLN A 15 -2.09 5.66 -7.34
C GLN A 15 -1.82 4.68 -6.21
N ARG A 16 -2.41 4.94 -5.04
CA ARG A 16 -2.23 4.14 -3.84
C ARG A 16 -3.48 3.34 -3.51
N VAL A 17 -3.29 2.09 -3.14
CA VAL A 17 -4.32 1.17 -2.66
C VAL A 17 -3.94 0.73 -1.26
N ALA A 18 -4.73 1.14 -0.27
CA ALA A 18 -4.60 0.68 1.11
C ALA A 18 -5.39 -0.62 1.29
N PHE A 19 -4.81 -1.58 2.01
CA PHE A 19 -5.41 -2.87 2.31
C PHE A 19 -4.81 -3.44 3.60
N ASP A 20 -5.55 -4.30 4.27
CA ASP A 20 -5.08 -5.02 5.45
C ASP A 20 -4.78 -6.48 5.10
N ILE A 21 -3.68 -7.01 5.64
CA ILE A 21 -3.39 -8.43 5.61
C ILE A 21 -3.36 -9.01 7.01
N ARG A 22 -3.74 -10.28 7.13
CA ARG A 22 -3.66 -11.02 8.37
C ARG A 22 -2.32 -11.76 8.42
N HIS A 23 -1.56 -11.54 9.47
CA HIS A 23 -0.31 -12.25 9.75
C HIS A 23 -0.38 -12.83 11.16
N GLY A 24 -0.64 -14.13 11.26
CA GLY A 24 -0.99 -14.80 12.51
C GLY A 24 -2.22 -14.18 13.17
N ASN A 25 -2.05 -13.63 14.38
CA ASN A 25 -3.13 -12.97 15.12
C ASN A 25 -3.18 -11.45 14.95
N ARG A 26 -2.33 -10.87 14.08
CA ARG A 26 -2.26 -9.43 13.84
C ARG A 26 -2.87 -9.08 12.48
N ARG A 27 -3.57 -7.94 12.41
CA ARG A 27 -3.90 -7.26 11.16
C ARG A 27 -2.86 -6.19 10.95
N ILE A 28 -2.29 -6.15 9.76
CA ILE A 28 -1.24 -5.21 9.42
C ILE A 28 -1.73 -4.39 8.23
N ALA A 29 -1.73 -3.07 8.39
CA ALA A 29 -2.08 -2.17 7.30
C ALA A 29 -0.94 -2.17 6.27
N CYS A 30 -1.31 -2.22 5.00
CA CYS A 30 -0.41 -2.22 3.88
C CYS A 30 -0.89 -1.18 2.87
N THR A 31 0.05 -0.51 2.22
CA THR A 31 -0.22 0.47 1.18
C THR A 31 0.58 0.09 -0.07
N LEU A 32 -0.13 -0.31 -1.11
CA LEU A 32 0.42 -0.54 -2.44
C LEU A 32 0.43 0.78 -3.21
N THR A 33 1.61 1.28 -3.52
CA THR A 33 1.81 2.41 -4.43
C THR A 33 2.09 1.88 -5.84
N THR A 34 1.30 2.34 -6.80
CA THR A 34 1.37 1.91 -8.21
C THR A 34 1.60 3.10 -9.11
N LYS A 35 2.17 2.86 -10.30
CA LYS A 35 2.33 3.87 -11.37
C LYS A 35 1.14 3.94 -12.32
N PHE A 36 0.00 3.36 -11.93
CA PHE A 36 -1.17 3.44 -12.79
C PHE A 36 -1.69 4.86 -12.81
N PRO A 37 -2.13 5.37 -13.96
CA PRO A 37 -2.62 6.75 -14.07
C PRO A 37 -3.95 6.96 -13.34
N THR A 38 -4.73 5.88 -13.10
CA THR A 38 -6.05 5.98 -12.45
C THR A 38 -6.24 5.00 -11.29
N LYS A 39 -7.04 5.42 -10.31
CA LYS A 39 -7.41 4.59 -9.14
C LYS A 39 -8.08 3.28 -9.56
N ASP A 40 -8.90 3.30 -10.61
CA ASP A 40 -9.58 2.11 -11.13
C ASP A 40 -8.60 1.07 -11.66
N GLN A 41 -7.57 1.50 -12.39
CA GLN A 41 -6.52 0.60 -12.86
C GLN A 41 -5.73 0.01 -11.68
N ALA A 42 -5.37 0.83 -10.70
CA ALA A 42 -4.69 0.36 -9.49
C ALA A 42 -5.53 -0.64 -8.70
N LYS A 43 -6.83 -0.40 -8.53
CA LYS A 43 -7.75 -1.33 -7.86
C LYS A 43 -7.93 -2.62 -8.66
N ARG A 44 -8.14 -2.54 -9.97
CA ARG A 44 -8.26 -3.72 -10.84
C ARG A 44 -7.00 -4.58 -10.77
N TYR A 45 -5.83 -3.95 -10.85
CA TYR A 45 -4.56 -4.63 -10.70
C TYR A 45 -4.43 -5.27 -9.31
N PHE A 46 -4.77 -4.55 -8.24
CA PHE A 46 -4.77 -5.09 -6.89
C PHE A 46 -5.66 -6.32 -6.76
N HIS A 47 -6.88 -6.29 -7.29
CA HIS A 47 -7.80 -7.44 -7.23
C HIS A 47 -7.32 -8.62 -8.06
N ALA A 48 -6.81 -8.37 -9.27
CA ALA A 48 -6.29 -9.43 -10.15
C ALA A 48 -5.01 -10.08 -9.60
N ASN A 49 -4.16 -9.31 -8.92
CA ASN A 49 -2.85 -9.76 -8.42
C ASN A 49 -2.81 -9.90 -6.90
N ARG A 50 -3.98 -9.89 -6.24
CA ARG A 50 -4.10 -9.94 -4.78
C ARG A 50 -3.24 -11.04 -4.13
N PRO A 51 -3.26 -12.31 -4.57
CA PRO A 51 -2.44 -13.34 -3.93
C PRO A 51 -0.93 -13.07 -4.03
N LEU A 52 -0.48 -12.50 -5.15
CA LEU A 52 0.92 -12.12 -5.35
C LEU A 52 1.30 -10.93 -4.45
N ILE A 53 0.46 -9.90 -4.39
CA ILE A 53 0.69 -8.71 -3.58
C ILE A 53 0.72 -9.06 -2.09
N GLU A 54 -0.16 -9.95 -1.62
CA GLU A 54 -0.13 -10.43 -0.24
C GLU A 54 1.11 -11.27 0.07
N LYS A 55 1.60 -12.05 -0.89
CA LYS A 55 2.87 -12.78 -0.74
C LYS A 55 4.04 -11.80 -0.59
N LEU A 56 4.14 -10.82 -1.48
CA LEU A 56 5.17 -9.77 -1.40
C LEU A 56 5.08 -8.97 -0.10
N ALA A 57 3.87 -8.67 0.36
CA ALA A 57 3.65 -8.00 1.64
C ALA A 57 4.18 -8.83 2.81
N ARG A 58 3.95 -10.16 2.79
CA ARG A 58 4.48 -11.10 3.80
C ARG A 58 6.00 -11.22 3.71
N GLU A 59 6.57 -11.37 2.52
CA GLU A 59 8.04 -11.42 2.34
C GLU A 59 8.70 -10.13 2.85
N GLN A 60 8.09 -8.97 2.61
CA GLN A 60 8.56 -7.69 3.15
C GLN A 60 8.41 -7.59 4.68
N MET A 61 7.42 -8.26 5.30
CA MET A 61 7.34 -8.35 6.78
C MET A 61 8.51 -9.11 7.37
N GLU A 62 8.96 -10.17 6.69
CA GLU A 62 10.07 -10.99 7.16
C GLU A 62 11.40 -10.25 7.05
N LEU A 63 11.53 -9.39 6.03
CA LEU A 63 12.72 -8.57 5.79
C LEU A 63 12.77 -7.29 6.64
N VAL A 64 11.64 -6.59 6.74
CA VAL A 64 11.50 -5.40 7.57
C VAL A 64 10.87 -5.86 8.87
N ALA A 65 11.71 -6.19 9.87
CA ALA A 65 11.25 -6.49 11.22
C ALA A 65 10.21 -5.45 11.63
N ALA A 66 8.94 -5.88 11.59
CA ALA A 66 7.75 -5.05 11.43
C ALA A 66 7.86 -3.71 12.14
N ASN A 67 8.29 -2.67 11.42
CA ASN A 67 8.19 -1.31 11.95
C ASN A 67 6.70 -1.01 12.05
N ASP A 68 6.28 -0.87 13.29
CA ASP A 68 4.91 -0.91 13.77
C ASP A 68 3.99 -0.04 12.91
N GLY A 69 3.12 -0.67 12.12
CA GLY A 69 1.89 -0.04 11.63
C GLY A 69 1.63 -0.08 10.13
N GLU A 70 2.64 -0.03 9.24
CA GLU A 70 2.36 0.05 7.79
C GLU A 70 3.45 -0.53 6.89
N ILE A 71 3.07 -1.40 5.94
CA ILE A 71 3.96 -1.89 4.88
C ILE A 71 3.71 -1.13 3.59
N LYS A 72 4.78 -0.55 3.05
CA LYS A 72 4.73 0.16 1.77
C LYS A 72 5.31 -0.72 0.67
N LEU A 73 4.45 -1.09 -0.27
CA LEU A 73 4.84 -1.81 -1.49
C LEU A 73 4.87 -0.80 -2.63
N VAL A 74 5.98 -0.70 -3.35
CA VAL A 74 6.10 0.18 -4.52
C VAL A 74 6.26 -0.69 -5.76
N MET A 75 5.32 -0.53 -6.69
CA MET A 75 5.44 -1.12 -8.02
C MET A 75 6.26 -0.16 -8.89
N ILE A 76 7.42 -0.63 -9.37
CA ILE A 76 8.26 0.08 -10.33
C ILE A 76 7.79 -0.11 -11.77
#